data_AF-A0A4R1ND51-F1
#
_entry.id   AF-A0A4R1ND51-F1
#
_cell.length_a   1.000
_cell.length_b   1.000
_cell.length_c   1.000
_cell.angle_alpha   90.00
_cell.angle_beta   90.00
_cell.angle_gamma   90.00
#
_symmetry.space_group_name_H-M   'P 1'
#
loop_
_entity.id
_entity.type
_entity.pdbx_description
1 polymer ?
#
loop_
_entity_poly.entity_id
_entity_poly.type
_entity_poly.pdbx_seq_one_letter_code
_entity_poly.pdbx_strand_id
1 'polypeptide(L)'
;MGLLVEGQWQDKWYDTKSTGGRFERSASQFRNWVTADGAAGPSGGDGYQAAANRYHLYVSLACPWAHRTLLMRNLKGLDQIIPVSVVHPLMLENGWTFGTDFPAATGDPLYHKDFLYQLYLQADSVYSGRATVPVLWDKERQTIVSNESADIIRMFNSAFDAVGARAGDYYPQELRSRIDEINGWVYDQVNNGVYKAGFATTQGAYDEAVTGVFAALDRLEELLGRHRYLTGDRLTEADLRLWTTLIRFDPVYVTHFKCDRRRIEDYLNLSGFLRDIYQMPGIADTVNFEHIRNHYYRSHATINPYGIISIGPEQDLNEPHGRDDRFRPAADN
;
A
#
# COMPACT_ATOMS: atom_id res chain seq x y z
N MET A 1 -1.22 -17.11 -2.81
CA MET A 1 -1.99 -16.44 -1.72
C MET A 1 -3.14 -17.34 -1.34
N GLY A 2 -3.06 -17.96 -0.16
CA GLY A 2 -4.13 -18.74 0.44
C GLY A 2 -5.04 -17.92 1.37
N LEU A 3 -5.79 -18.63 2.21
CA LEU A 3 -6.64 -18.10 3.27
C LEU A 3 -6.70 -19.06 4.46
N LEU A 4 -7.05 -18.55 5.63
CA LEU A 4 -7.45 -19.35 6.78
C LEU A 4 -8.97 -19.63 6.71
N VAL A 5 -9.37 -20.85 7.08
CA VAL A 5 -10.76 -21.26 7.28
C VAL A 5 -10.82 -22.00 8.61
N GLU A 6 -11.54 -21.44 9.58
CA GLU A 6 -11.65 -21.98 10.94
C GLU A 6 -10.27 -22.32 11.55
N GLY A 7 -9.31 -21.41 11.38
CA GLY A 7 -7.94 -21.57 11.88
C GLY A 7 -7.03 -22.47 11.04
N GLN A 8 -7.53 -23.09 9.96
CA GLN A 8 -6.73 -23.96 9.09
C GLN A 8 -6.29 -23.26 7.80
N TRP A 9 -5.00 -23.30 7.49
CA TRP A 9 -4.47 -22.71 6.26
C TRP A 9 -4.86 -23.52 5.03
N GLN A 10 -5.36 -22.82 4.02
CA GLN A 10 -5.70 -23.38 2.72
C GLN A 10 -5.02 -22.58 1.62
N ASP A 11 -4.19 -23.24 0.80
CA ASP A 11 -3.61 -22.64 -0.40
C ASP A 11 -4.66 -22.54 -1.52
N LYS A 12 -5.58 -21.57 -1.38
CA LYS A 12 -6.62 -21.27 -2.36
C LYS A 12 -6.60 -19.81 -2.78
N TRP A 13 -6.47 -19.61 -4.09
CA TRP A 13 -6.56 -18.30 -4.72
C TRP A 13 -8.00 -17.77 -4.73
N TYR A 14 -8.19 -16.54 -5.22
CA TYR A 14 -9.51 -15.94 -5.42
C TYR A 14 -10.31 -16.69 -6.49
N ASP A 15 -11.61 -16.87 -6.24
CA ASP A 15 -12.54 -17.43 -7.21
C ASP A 15 -13.04 -16.34 -8.16
N THR A 16 -12.41 -16.24 -9.33
CA THR A 16 -12.86 -15.34 -10.40
C THR A 16 -13.96 -15.97 -11.26
N LYS A 17 -14.24 -17.28 -11.14
CA LYS A 17 -15.25 -17.94 -11.99
C LYS A 17 -16.66 -17.51 -11.61
N SER A 18 -16.95 -17.40 -10.32
CA SER A 18 -18.26 -16.96 -9.81
C SER A 18 -18.61 -15.52 -10.16
N THR A 19 -17.63 -14.70 -10.52
CA THR A 19 -17.78 -13.26 -10.85
C THR A 19 -17.65 -12.97 -12.35
N GLY A 20 -17.72 -13.99 -13.21
CA GLY A 20 -17.59 -13.82 -14.66
C GLY A 20 -16.18 -13.45 -15.13
N GLY A 21 -15.15 -13.79 -14.34
CA GLY A 21 -13.74 -13.51 -14.61
C GLY A 21 -13.20 -12.23 -13.97
N ARG A 22 -14.00 -11.55 -13.13
CA ARG A 22 -13.57 -10.34 -12.41
C ARG A 22 -12.86 -10.68 -11.11
N PHE A 23 -11.79 -9.95 -10.82
CA PHE A 23 -11.12 -10.04 -9.53
C PHE A 23 -11.87 -9.22 -8.46
N GLU A 24 -12.27 -9.88 -7.37
CA GLU A 24 -12.88 -9.24 -6.19
C GLU A 24 -12.03 -9.44 -4.93
N ARG A 25 -11.62 -8.33 -4.32
CA ARG A 25 -10.73 -8.33 -3.15
C ARG A 25 -11.55 -8.54 -1.86
N SER A 26 -11.08 -9.42 -0.99
CA SER A 26 -11.65 -9.63 0.36
C SER A 26 -11.50 -8.38 1.23
N ALA A 27 -12.50 -8.10 2.06
CA ALA A 27 -12.47 -7.02 3.03
C ALA A 27 -11.58 -7.36 4.25
N SER A 28 -10.99 -6.33 4.86
CA SER A 28 -10.20 -6.42 6.09
C SER A 28 -11.12 -6.64 7.31
N GLN A 29 -10.73 -7.49 8.25
CA GLN A 29 -11.56 -7.90 9.39
C GLN A 29 -11.13 -7.29 10.72
N PHE A 30 -9.82 -7.11 10.96
CA PHE A 30 -9.34 -6.40 12.14
C PHE A 30 -9.40 -4.90 11.85
N ARG A 31 -10.32 -4.20 12.53
CA ARG A 31 -10.71 -2.82 12.23
C ARG A 31 -10.72 -1.91 13.47
N ASN A 32 -9.97 -2.26 14.52
CA ASN A 32 -9.84 -1.40 15.70
C ASN A 32 -8.90 -0.22 15.41
N TRP A 33 -8.88 0.75 16.32
CA TRP A 33 -8.15 2.00 16.14
C TRP A 33 -7.22 2.31 17.32
N VAL A 34 -6.03 2.80 16.97
CA VAL A 34 -5.20 3.55 17.91
C VAL A 34 -5.71 4.99 17.97
N THR A 35 -6.03 5.46 19.17
CA THR A 35 -6.51 6.82 19.46
C THR A 35 -5.62 7.43 20.54
N ALA A 36 -5.57 8.76 20.61
CA ALA A 36 -4.69 9.46 21.55
C ALA A 36 -5.04 9.15 23.03
N ASP A 37 -6.33 8.95 23.32
CA ASP A 37 -6.88 8.72 24.66
C ASP A 37 -7.24 7.25 24.93
N GLY A 38 -7.13 6.38 23.94
CA GLY A 38 -7.49 4.97 24.05
C GLY A 38 -8.98 4.69 23.95
N ALA A 39 -9.81 5.65 23.52
CA ALA A 39 -11.20 5.39 23.14
C ALA A 39 -11.29 4.51 21.87
N ALA A 40 -12.44 3.85 21.68
CA ALA A 40 -12.72 3.15 20.43
C ALA A 40 -12.81 4.14 19.25
N GLY A 41 -12.35 3.72 18.07
CA GLY A 41 -12.45 4.50 16.85
C GLY A 41 -13.79 4.36 16.13
N PRO A 42 -13.89 4.81 14.87
CA PRO A 42 -15.11 4.71 14.06
C PRO A 42 -15.49 3.28 13.66
N SER A 43 -14.61 2.30 13.88
CA SER A 43 -14.87 0.88 13.66
C SER A 43 -14.15 0.02 14.70
N GLY A 44 -14.48 -1.28 14.71
CA GLY A 44 -14.03 -2.18 15.77
C GLY A 44 -14.87 -1.99 17.04
N GLY A 45 -14.41 -2.60 18.14
CA GLY A 45 -15.07 -2.50 19.45
C GLY A 45 -14.14 -2.05 20.56
N ASP A 46 -12.83 -2.25 20.39
CA ASP A 46 -11.85 -2.03 21.42
C ASP A 46 -11.08 -0.72 21.20
N GLY A 47 -10.75 -0.06 22.31
CA GLY A 47 -9.88 1.11 22.33
C GLY A 47 -8.40 0.76 22.58
N TYR A 48 -7.51 1.43 21.85
CA TYR A 48 -6.05 1.26 21.92
C TYR A 48 -5.39 2.63 22.07
N GLN A 49 -4.73 2.88 23.21
CA GLN A 49 -4.11 4.18 23.48
C GLN A 49 -2.74 4.31 22.82
N ALA A 50 -2.52 5.39 22.08
CA ALA A 50 -1.22 5.71 21.51
C ALA A 50 -0.13 5.74 22.58
N ALA A 51 0.92 4.94 22.36
CA ALA A 51 2.05 4.81 23.27
C ALA A 51 3.32 4.48 22.48
N ALA A 52 4.44 5.09 22.87
CA ALA A 52 5.73 4.80 22.28
C ALA A 52 6.12 3.34 22.59
N ASN A 53 6.70 2.64 21.61
CA ASN A 53 7.21 1.28 21.76
C ASN A 53 6.18 0.19 22.12
N ARG A 54 4.87 0.48 22.07
CA ARG A 54 3.80 -0.53 22.26
C ARG A 54 3.45 -1.25 20.96
N TYR A 55 3.37 -0.52 19.86
CA TYR A 55 2.91 -1.06 18.59
C TYR A 55 4.05 -1.57 17.73
N HIS A 56 3.73 -2.49 16.82
CA HIS A 56 4.66 -3.04 15.84
C HIS A 56 3.97 -3.15 14.48
N LEU A 57 4.72 -2.96 13.40
CA LEU A 57 4.16 -3.01 12.05
C LEU A 57 4.80 -4.15 11.25
N TYR A 58 3.98 -5.09 10.78
CA TYR A 58 4.41 -6.12 9.84
C TYR A 58 4.03 -5.71 8.41
N VAL A 59 5.03 -5.68 7.52
CA VAL A 59 4.87 -5.17 6.14
C VAL A 59 5.55 -6.09 5.14
N SER A 60 5.19 -5.93 3.86
CA SER A 60 6.05 -6.29 2.74
C SER A 60 6.44 -5.03 2.00
N LEU A 61 7.73 -4.86 1.66
CA LEU A 61 8.20 -3.75 0.82
C LEU A 61 7.61 -3.83 -0.61
N ALA A 62 7.14 -5.01 -1.02
CA ALA A 62 6.50 -5.21 -2.31
C ALA A 62 5.05 -4.72 -2.37
N CYS A 63 4.33 -4.69 -1.24
CA CYS A 63 2.88 -4.45 -1.22
C CYS A 63 2.53 -2.95 -1.18
N PRO A 64 1.74 -2.40 -2.12
CA PRO A 64 1.39 -0.98 -2.13
C PRO A 64 0.55 -0.56 -0.91
N TRP A 65 -0.33 -1.43 -0.40
CA TRP A 65 -1.11 -1.14 0.81
C TRP A 65 -0.22 -1.04 2.05
N ALA A 66 0.78 -1.92 2.18
CA ALA A 66 1.74 -1.84 3.27
C ALA A 66 2.67 -0.63 3.11
N HIS A 67 3.08 -0.32 1.88
CA HIS A 67 3.94 0.83 1.60
C HIS A 67 3.32 2.15 2.06
N ARG A 68 1.99 2.32 1.99
CA ARG A 68 1.29 3.51 2.54
C ARG A 68 1.60 3.74 4.01
N THR A 69 1.64 2.67 4.80
CA THR A 69 1.93 2.75 6.23
C THR A 69 3.39 3.10 6.51
N LEU A 70 4.33 2.67 5.65
CA LEU A 70 5.73 3.08 5.74
C LEU A 70 5.94 4.55 5.35
N LEU A 71 5.25 5.04 4.32
CA LEU A 71 5.29 6.46 3.94
C LEU A 71 4.76 7.32 5.09
N MET A 72 3.59 6.99 5.63
CA MET A 72 3.01 7.76 6.74
C MET A 72 3.88 7.68 8.00
N ARG A 73 4.43 6.49 8.31
CA ARG A 73 5.38 6.29 9.42
C ARG A 73 6.59 7.21 9.28
N ASN A 74 7.20 7.24 8.08
CA ASN A 74 8.33 8.12 7.80
C ASN A 74 7.91 9.58 7.95
N LEU A 75 6.89 10.04 7.23
CA LEU A 75 6.43 11.44 7.24
C LEU A 75 6.10 11.95 8.65
N LYS A 76 5.43 11.14 9.47
CA LYS A 76 5.10 11.44 10.87
C LYS A 76 6.25 11.16 11.85
N GLY A 77 7.43 10.74 11.38
CA GLY A 77 8.63 10.50 12.19
C GLY A 77 8.44 9.42 13.26
N LEU A 78 7.64 8.40 12.96
CA LEU A 78 7.28 7.34 13.91
C LEU A 78 8.32 6.20 13.92
N ASP A 79 9.45 6.40 13.24
CA ASP A 79 10.42 5.33 12.98
C ASP A 79 11.04 4.75 14.25
N GLN A 80 11.20 5.58 15.27
CA GLN A 80 11.80 5.21 16.55
C GLN A 80 10.79 4.56 17.52
N ILE A 81 9.49 4.72 17.30
CA ILE A 81 8.46 4.27 18.27
C ILE A 81 7.54 3.17 17.72
N ILE A 82 7.51 2.97 16.41
CA ILE A 82 6.83 1.87 15.74
C ILE A 82 7.89 1.06 14.96
N PRO A 83 8.50 0.03 15.58
CA PRO A 83 9.37 -0.90 14.88
C PRO A 83 8.63 -1.66 13.77
N VAL A 84 9.39 -2.12 12.77
CA VAL A 84 8.87 -2.77 11.56
C VAL A 84 9.51 -4.14 11.39
N SER A 85 8.71 -5.13 11.02
CA SER A 85 9.17 -6.40 10.46
C SER A 85 8.78 -6.48 8.99
N VAL A 86 9.73 -6.89 8.16
CA VAL A 86 9.56 -7.07 6.73
C VAL A 86 9.48 -8.55 6.41
N VAL A 87 8.33 -9.00 5.90
CA VAL A 87 8.15 -10.36 5.40
C VAL A 87 8.97 -10.59 4.14
N HIS A 88 9.28 -11.85 3.86
CA HIS A 88 9.94 -12.27 2.63
C HIS A 88 9.09 -11.87 1.39
N PRO A 89 9.70 -11.43 0.26
CA PRO A 89 8.94 -10.95 -0.90
C PRO A 89 8.17 -12.05 -1.64
N LEU A 90 8.62 -13.31 -1.57
CA LEU A 90 7.94 -14.42 -2.23
C LEU A 90 6.74 -14.89 -1.42
N MET A 91 5.56 -14.84 -2.04
CA MET A 91 4.28 -15.21 -1.43
C MET A 91 3.69 -16.43 -2.14
N LEU A 92 4.16 -17.61 -1.77
CA LEU A 92 3.86 -18.89 -2.41
C LEU A 92 2.70 -19.63 -1.69
N GLU A 93 2.83 -20.93 -1.48
CA GLU A 93 1.80 -21.82 -0.94
C GLU A 93 1.38 -21.47 0.50
N ASN A 94 2.29 -20.91 1.30
CA ASN A 94 2.05 -20.52 2.70
C ASN A 94 1.72 -19.03 2.88
N GLY A 95 1.49 -18.31 1.77
CA GLY A 95 1.29 -16.86 1.83
C GLY A 95 2.58 -16.12 2.19
N TRP A 96 2.48 -15.08 3.02
CA TRP A 96 3.63 -14.30 3.46
C TRP A 96 4.44 -15.05 4.51
N THR A 97 5.76 -15.13 4.31
CA THR A 97 6.68 -15.87 5.18
C THR A 97 7.66 -14.92 5.87
N PHE A 98 8.28 -15.40 6.94
CA PHE A 98 9.33 -14.72 7.69
C PHE A 98 10.73 -15.26 7.35
N GLY A 99 10.92 -15.75 6.12
CA GLY A 99 12.25 -16.11 5.61
C GLY A 99 13.20 -14.91 5.60
N THR A 100 14.47 -15.14 5.93
CA THR A 100 15.51 -14.11 6.05
C THR A 100 16.61 -14.24 4.99
N ASP A 101 16.41 -15.09 3.99
CA ASP A 101 17.34 -15.38 2.90
C ASP A 101 17.27 -14.35 1.76
N PHE A 102 16.51 -13.27 1.93
CA PHE A 102 16.41 -12.16 0.99
C PHE A 102 16.82 -10.84 1.66
N PRO A 103 17.66 -10.00 1.04
CA PRO A 103 18.06 -8.70 1.61
C PRO A 103 16.87 -7.87 2.09
N ALA A 104 16.97 -7.23 3.25
CA ALA A 104 15.91 -6.45 3.91
C ALA A 104 14.66 -7.23 4.37
N ALA A 105 14.54 -8.55 4.14
CA ALA A 105 13.58 -9.37 4.88
C ALA A 105 14.13 -9.63 6.29
N THR A 106 13.34 -9.35 7.32
CA THR A 106 13.82 -9.31 8.71
C THR A 106 13.46 -10.55 9.51
N GLY A 107 12.60 -11.41 8.96
CA GLY A 107 11.89 -12.42 9.73
C GLY A 107 10.95 -11.79 10.76
N ASP A 108 10.52 -12.60 11.75
CA ASP A 108 9.73 -12.14 12.89
C ASP A 108 10.61 -12.04 14.15
N PRO A 109 11.11 -10.86 14.52
CA PRO A 109 11.91 -10.65 15.72
C PRO A 109 11.09 -10.67 17.01
N LEU A 110 9.75 -10.62 16.96
CA LEU A 110 8.93 -10.63 18.18
C LEU A 110 8.67 -12.05 18.68
N TYR A 111 8.30 -12.96 17.78
CA TYR A 111 7.84 -14.30 18.15
C TYR A 111 8.46 -15.43 17.33
N HIS A 112 9.40 -15.10 16.43
CA HIS A 112 10.09 -16.07 15.57
C HIS A 112 9.14 -17.01 14.83
N LYS A 113 7.99 -16.47 14.39
CA LYS A 113 7.06 -17.20 13.52
C LYS A 113 7.69 -17.43 12.15
N ASP A 114 7.25 -18.49 11.48
CA ASP A 114 7.65 -18.81 10.11
C ASP A 114 6.73 -18.13 9.08
N PHE A 115 5.46 -17.94 9.44
CA PHE A 115 4.42 -17.46 8.53
C PHE A 115 3.56 -16.36 9.15
N LEU A 116 3.18 -15.37 8.34
CA LEU A 116 2.32 -14.27 8.78
C LEU A 116 0.97 -14.76 9.32
N TYR A 117 0.41 -15.82 8.75
CA TYR A 117 -0.88 -16.34 9.21
C TYR A 117 -0.81 -16.84 10.67
N GLN A 118 0.37 -17.19 11.20
CA GLN A 118 0.52 -17.60 12.60
C GLN A 118 0.28 -16.41 13.56
N LEU A 119 0.55 -15.17 13.14
CA LEU A 119 0.15 -13.98 13.92
C LEU A 119 -1.37 -13.78 13.93
N TYR A 120 -2.03 -14.06 12.81
CA TYR A 120 -3.50 -14.05 12.75
C TYR A 120 -4.09 -15.10 13.68
N LEU A 121 -3.53 -16.33 13.69
CA LEU A 121 -3.95 -17.39 14.60
C LEU A 121 -3.65 -17.09 16.07
N GLN A 122 -2.61 -16.31 16.35
CA GLN A 122 -2.30 -15.85 17.70
C GLN A 122 -3.30 -14.81 18.19
N ALA A 123 -3.80 -13.94 17.30
CA ALA A 123 -4.86 -12.98 17.62
C ALA A 123 -6.25 -13.62 17.71
N ASP A 124 -6.52 -14.61 16.85
CA ASP A 124 -7.78 -15.37 16.81
C ASP A 124 -7.52 -16.78 16.25
N SER A 125 -7.60 -17.79 17.12
CA SER A 125 -7.29 -19.19 16.78
C SER A 125 -8.28 -19.83 15.79
N VAL A 126 -9.46 -19.23 15.59
CA VAL A 126 -10.48 -19.72 14.65
C VAL A 126 -10.70 -18.78 13.46
N TYR A 127 -9.76 -17.85 13.24
CA TYR A 127 -9.84 -16.85 12.19
C TYR A 127 -10.15 -17.47 10.82
N SER A 128 -11.09 -16.84 10.10
CA SER A 128 -11.49 -17.22 8.75
C SER A 128 -11.37 -16.01 7.83
N GLY A 129 -10.33 -15.98 7.00
CA GLY A 129 -10.03 -14.84 6.14
C GLY A 129 -8.61 -14.89 5.58
N ARG A 130 -8.22 -13.85 4.84
CA ARG A 130 -6.86 -13.76 4.30
C ARG A 130 -5.91 -13.15 5.33
N ALA A 131 -4.70 -13.71 5.42
CA ALA A 131 -3.59 -13.15 6.20
C ALA A 131 -2.82 -12.15 5.31
N THR A 132 -3.05 -10.86 5.52
CA THR A 132 -2.57 -9.78 4.64
C THR A 132 -1.57 -8.88 5.35
N VAL A 133 -0.70 -8.23 4.59
CA VAL A 133 0.04 -7.03 5.06
C VAL A 133 -0.64 -5.75 4.56
N PRO A 134 -0.56 -4.64 5.31
CA PRO A 134 0.12 -4.46 6.59
C PRO A 134 -0.66 -5.06 7.77
N VAL A 135 0.03 -5.32 8.87
CA VAL A 135 -0.58 -5.63 10.18
C VAL A 135 -0.02 -4.65 11.21
N LEU A 136 -0.89 -3.86 11.83
CA LEU A 136 -0.58 -3.10 13.04
C LEU A 136 -0.87 -3.97 14.26
N TRP A 137 0.19 -4.34 14.96
CA TRP A 137 0.18 -5.29 16.07
C TRP A 137 0.35 -4.56 17.40
N ASP A 138 -0.43 -4.96 18.41
CA ASP A 138 -0.27 -4.53 19.80
C ASP A 138 0.57 -5.56 20.56
N LYS A 139 1.78 -5.18 20.97
CA LYS A 139 2.70 -6.08 21.69
C LYS A 139 2.23 -6.39 23.12
N GLU A 140 1.45 -5.50 23.73
CA GLU A 140 0.94 -5.68 25.09
C GLU A 140 -0.23 -6.65 25.13
N ARG A 141 -1.23 -6.44 24.26
CA ARG A 141 -2.40 -7.32 24.16
C ARG A 141 -2.15 -8.55 23.29
N GLN A 142 -1.02 -8.61 22.59
CA GLN A 142 -0.65 -9.67 21.67
C GLN A 142 -1.75 -9.98 20.66
N THR A 143 -2.28 -8.93 20.04
CA THR A 143 -3.37 -9.02 19.06
C THR A 143 -3.19 -8.02 17.93
N ILE A 144 -3.96 -8.20 16.86
CA ILE A 144 -4.00 -7.29 15.71
C ILE A 144 -4.93 -6.13 16.04
N VAL A 145 -4.39 -4.91 16.01
CA VAL A 145 -5.21 -3.68 16.07
C VAL A 145 -5.96 -3.54 14.75
N SER A 146 -5.21 -3.51 13.64
CA SER A 146 -5.77 -3.34 12.31
C SER A 146 -4.93 -4.02 11.23
N ASN A 147 -5.60 -4.54 10.22
CA ASN A 147 -4.99 -4.92 8.94
C ASN A 147 -5.54 -4.11 7.76
N GLU A 148 -6.19 -2.97 8.04
CA GLU A 148 -6.69 -2.04 7.04
C GLU A 148 -5.74 -0.85 6.88
N SER A 149 -5.01 -0.81 5.77
CA SER A 149 -4.02 0.23 5.48
C SER A 149 -4.57 1.66 5.53
N ALA A 150 -5.82 1.87 5.09
CA ALA A 150 -6.43 3.19 5.07
C ALA A 150 -6.73 3.71 6.48
N ASP A 151 -7.11 2.80 7.40
CA ASP A 151 -7.34 3.14 8.79
C ASP A 151 -5.99 3.40 9.49
N ILE A 152 -4.99 2.53 9.25
CA ILE A 152 -3.66 2.64 9.89
C ILE A 152 -2.98 3.98 9.58
N ILE A 153 -3.02 4.45 8.32
CA ILE A 153 -2.41 5.75 7.99
C ILE A 153 -3.13 6.91 8.68
N ARG A 154 -4.45 6.81 8.92
CA ARG A 154 -5.20 7.84 9.67
C ARG A 154 -4.91 7.79 11.17
N MET A 155 -4.65 6.60 11.73
CA MET A 155 -4.13 6.46 13.09
C MET A 155 -2.75 7.14 13.21
N PHE A 156 -1.82 6.83 12.30
CA PHE A 156 -0.48 7.43 12.31
C PHE A 156 -0.50 8.95 12.10
N ASN A 157 -1.46 9.44 11.32
CA ASN A 157 -1.62 10.87 11.03
C ASN A 157 -1.81 11.73 12.30
N SER A 158 -2.45 11.21 13.35
CA SER A 158 -2.87 12.05 14.49
C SER A 158 -2.78 11.40 15.87
N ALA A 159 -2.94 10.08 15.99
CA ALA A 159 -3.01 9.44 17.30
C ALA A 159 -1.71 9.59 18.10
N PHE A 160 -0.57 9.71 17.41
CA PHE A 160 0.76 9.76 18.01
C PHE A 160 1.31 11.18 18.25
N ASP A 161 0.52 12.23 17.98
CA ASP A 161 0.98 13.62 18.07
C ASP A 161 1.49 14.01 19.46
N ALA A 162 0.84 13.51 20.52
CA ALA A 162 1.25 13.75 21.90
C ALA A 162 2.40 12.85 22.38
N VAL A 163 2.83 11.87 21.57
CA VAL A 163 3.83 10.86 21.94
C VAL A 163 5.04 10.83 21.00
N GLY A 164 5.30 11.95 20.31
CA GLY A 164 6.55 12.19 19.58
C GLY A 164 6.43 12.21 18.06
N ALA A 165 5.22 12.20 17.48
CA ALA A 165 5.07 12.37 16.04
C ALA A 165 5.47 13.77 15.57
N ARG A 166 6.03 13.86 14.37
CA ARG A 166 6.28 15.14 13.68
C ARG A 166 4.97 15.83 13.31
N ALA A 167 4.98 17.16 13.31
CA ALA A 167 3.86 17.95 12.82
C ALA A 167 3.55 17.63 11.35
N GLY A 168 2.27 17.55 11.02
CA GLY A 168 1.78 17.22 9.69
C GLY A 168 0.42 16.55 9.77
N ASP A 169 -0.51 17.03 8.94
CA ASP A 169 -1.86 16.46 8.79
C ASP A 169 -2.14 16.23 7.31
N TYR A 170 -2.23 14.96 6.94
CA TYR A 170 -2.46 14.46 5.59
C TYR A 170 -3.94 14.12 5.34
N TYR A 171 -4.82 14.33 6.32
CA TYR A 171 -6.28 14.24 6.19
C TYR A 171 -7.00 15.40 6.92
N PRO A 172 -6.62 16.65 6.62
CA PRO A 172 -7.10 17.83 7.33
C PRO A 172 -8.58 18.08 7.02
N GLN A 173 -9.31 18.60 8.01
CA GLN A 173 -10.78 18.71 7.99
C GLN A 173 -11.32 19.37 6.71
N GLU A 174 -10.69 20.45 6.27
CA GLU A 174 -11.06 21.25 5.11
C GLU A 174 -10.86 20.53 3.76
N LEU A 175 -10.02 19.49 3.71
CA LEU A 175 -9.78 18.72 2.48
C LEU A 175 -10.46 17.34 2.48
N ARG A 176 -11.05 16.89 3.60
CA ARG A 176 -11.57 15.50 3.73
C ARG A 176 -12.52 15.09 2.62
N SER A 177 -13.52 15.93 2.31
CA SER A 177 -14.50 15.62 1.27
C SER A 177 -13.83 15.40 -0.10
N ARG A 178 -12.85 16.25 -0.44
CA ARG A 178 -12.10 16.14 -1.70
C ARG A 178 -11.19 14.92 -1.71
N ILE A 179 -10.52 14.65 -0.58
CA ILE A 179 -9.68 13.46 -0.39
C ILE A 179 -10.51 12.18 -0.55
N ASP A 180 -11.67 12.10 0.09
CA ASP A 180 -12.53 10.91 0.05
C ASP A 180 -13.10 10.68 -1.35
N GLU A 181 -13.50 11.74 -2.06
CA GLU A 181 -13.90 11.66 -3.47
C GLU A 181 -12.78 11.06 -4.32
N ILE A 182 -11.56 11.61 -4.23
CA ILE A 182 -10.40 11.16 -5.00
C ILE A 182 -10.03 9.72 -4.66
N ASN A 183 -9.98 9.41 -3.37
CA ASN A 183 -9.68 8.08 -2.86
C ASN A 183 -10.63 7.00 -3.37
N GLY A 184 -11.90 7.32 -3.57
CA GLY A 184 -12.91 6.40 -4.09
C GLY A 184 -12.57 5.92 -5.50
N TRP A 185 -12.48 6.86 -6.45
CA TRP A 185 -12.23 6.48 -7.85
C TRP A 185 -10.77 6.07 -8.10
N VAL A 186 -9.78 6.65 -7.40
CA VAL A 186 -8.38 6.20 -7.50
C VAL A 186 -8.24 4.77 -6.99
N TYR A 187 -8.90 4.40 -5.90
CA TYR A 187 -8.88 3.02 -5.43
C TYR A 187 -9.49 2.08 -6.46
N ASP A 188 -10.70 2.39 -6.92
CA ASP A 188 -11.45 1.48 -7.79
C ASP A 188 -10.83 1.32 -9.19
N GLN A 189 -10.40 2.42 -9.79
CA GLN A 189 -9.95 2.49 -11.18
C GLN A 189 -8.43 2.39 -11.33
N VAL A 190 -7.63 2.71 -10.31
CA VAL A 190 -6.16 2.71 -10.41
C VAL A 190 -5.54 1.68 -9.46
N ASN A 191 -5.69 1.86 -8.13
CA ASN A 191 -5.02 0.99 -7.17
C ASN A 191 -5.46 -0.47 -7.29
N ASN A 192 -6.76 -0.71 -7.38
CA ASN A 192 -7.36 -2.02 -7.60
C ASN A 192 -7.55 -2.29 -9.11
N GLY A 193 -7.65 -1.26 -9.94
CA GLY A 193 -7.82 -1.38 -11.39
C GLY A 193 -6.72 -2.19 -12.06
N VAL A 194 -5.45 -1.96 -11.71
CA VAL A 194 -4.32 -2.76 -12.24
C VAL A 194 -4.39 -4.23 -11.83
N TYR A 195 -4.92 -4.54 -10.64
CA TYR A 195 -5.15 -5.93 -10.19
C TYR A 195 -6.33 -6.56 -10.94
N LYS A 196 -7.42 -5.81 -11.15
CA LYS A 196 -8.56 -6.26 -11.96
C LYS A 196 -8.12 -6.63 -13.37
N ALA A 197 -7.27 -5.81 -13.99
CA ALA A 197 -6.69 -6.11 -15.30
C ALA A 197 -5.76 -7.33 -15.25
N GLY A 198 -4.77 -7.31 -14.36
CA GLY A 198 -3.75 -8.37 -14.29
C GLY A 198 -4.28 -9.76 -13.95
N PHE A 199 -5.36 -9.85 -13.16
CA PHE A 199 -5.98 -11.11 -12.75
C PHE A 199 -7.27 -11.45 -13.50
N ALA A 200 -7.66 -10.67 -14.51
CA ALA A 200 -8.80 -10.99 -15.34
C ALA A 200 -8.60 -12.35 -16.04
N THR A 201 -9.65 -13.17 -16.08
CA THR A 201 -9.63 -14.47 -16.77
C THR A 201 -10.43 -14.47 -18.07
N THR A 202 -10.99 -13.33 -18.46
CA THR A 202 -11.71 -13.13 -19.73
C THR A 202 -11.23 -11.83 -20.40
N GLN A 203 -11.26 -11.78 -21.73
CA GLN A 203 -10.85 -10.59 -22.48
C GLN A 203 -11.72 -9.38 -22.14
N GLY A 204 -13.05 -9.56 -22.02
CA GLY A 204 -13.97 -8.47 -21.68
C GLY A 204 -13.71 -7.86 -20.30
N ALA A 205 -13.41 -8.68 -19.28
CA ALA A 205 -13.07 -8.18 -17.94
C ALA A 205 -11.72 -7.43 -17.94
N TYR A 206 -10.75 -7.91 -18.72
CA TYR A 206 -9.48 -7.24 -18.92
C TYR A 206 -9.67 -5.88 -19.62
N ASP A 207 -10.37 -5.86 -20.75
CA ASP A 207 -10.61 -4.65 -21.55
C ASP A 207 -11.33 -3.57 -20.73
N GLU A 208 -12.35 -3.96 -19.95
CA GLU A 208 -13.07 -3.08 -19.02
C GLU A 208 -12.11 -2.47 -17.99
N ALA A 209 -11.32 -3.30 -17.31
CA ALA A 209 -10.41 -2.87 -16.25
C ALA A 209 -9.28 -1.99 -16.77
N VAL A 210 -8.57 -2.42 -17.82
CA VAL A 210 -7.41 -1.69 -18.36
C VAL A 210 -7.83 -0.36 -19.00
N THR A 211 -9.01 -0.30 -19.64
CA THR A 211 -9.57 0.95 -20.15
C THR A 211 -9.88 1.92 -18.99
N GLY A 212 -10.45 1.42 -17.90
CA GLY A 212 -10.68 2.21 -16.68
C GLY A 212 -9.39 2.76 -16.07
N VAL A 213 -8.32 1.97 -16.04
CA VAL A 213 -6.99 2.42 -15.56
C VAL A 213 -6.49 3.60 -16.38
N PHE A 214 -6.46 3.50 -17.71
CA PHE A 214 -5.92 4.57 -18.54
C PHE A 214 -6.79 5.82 -18.56
N ALA A 215 -8.12 5.68 -18.53
CA ALA A 215 -9.02 6.83 -18.38
C ALA A 215 -8.79 7.58 -17.05
N ALA A 216 -8.53 6.85 -15.97
CA ALA A 216 -8.20 7.44 -14.67
C ALA A 216 -6.80 8.09 -14.66
N LEU A 217 -5.80 7.50 -15.32
CA LEU A 217 -4.47 8.11 -15.48
C LEU A 217 -4.54 9.41 -16.29
N ASP A 218 -5.30 9.45 -17.39
CA ASP A 218 -5.51 10.68 -18.17
C ASP A 218 -6.16 11.79 -17.31
N ARG A 219 -7.14 11.43 -16.47
CA ARG A 219 -7.77 12.37 -15.53
C ARG A 219 -6.78 12.87 -14.46
N LEU A 220 -5.93 11.99 -13.94
CA LEU A 220 -4.90 12.34 -12.97
C LEU A 220 -3.83 13.27 -13.58
N GLU A 221 -3.43 13.00 -14.81
CA GLU A 221 -2.49 13.84 -15.56
C GLU A 221 -3.02 15.27 -15.71
N GLU A 222 -4.28 15.43 -16.09
CA GLU A 222 -4.91 16.75 -16.18
C GLU A 222 -4.95 17.45 -14.81
N LEU A 223 -5.34 16.74 -13.75
CA LEU A 223 -5.43 17.29 -12.40
C LEU A 223 -4.06 17.76 -11.88
N LEU A 224 -3.03 16.93 -12.04
CA LEU A 224 -1.65 17.21 -11.64
C LEU A 224 -0.94 18.22 -12.55
N GLY A 225 -1.55 18.56 -13.69
CA GLY A 225 -1.14 19.68 -14.54
C GLY A 225 -1.57 21.05 -14.02
N ARG A 226 -2.59 21.09 -13.14
CA ARG A 226 -3.14 22.33 -12.57
C ARG A 226 -2.52 22.68 -11.22
N HIS A 227 -2.17 21.68 -10.43
CA HIS A 227 -1.65 21.85 -9.07
C HIS A 227 -0.53 20.83 -8.78
N ARG A 228 0.26 21.10 -7.73
CA ARG A 228 1.37 20.23 -7.33
C ARG A 228 0.89 18.85 -6.85
N TYR A 229 -0.24 18.78 -6.16
CA TYR A 229 -0.83 17.58 -5.58
C TYR A 229 -2.30 17.45 -5.95
N LEU A 230 -2.91 16.30 -5.66
CA LEU A 230 -4.26 15.94 -6.11
C LEU A 230 -5.38 16.85 -5.56
N THR A 231 -5.13 17.51 -4.43
CA THR A 231 -6.09 18.42 -3.79
C THR A 231 -5.68 19.89 -3.85
N GLY A 232 -4.54 20.22 -4.48
CA GLY A 232 -4.00 21.58 -4.51
C GLY A 232 -2.49 21.60 -4.30
N ASP A 233 -2.02 22.48 -3.43
CA ASP A 233 -0.61 22.71 -3.07
C ASP A 233 -0.13 21.88 -1.86
N ARG A 234 -1.06 21.24 -1.15
CA ARG A 234 -0.78 20.41 0.04
C ARG A 234 -0.77 18.92 -0.29
N LEU A 235 0.25 18.21 0.19
CA LEU A 235 0.32 16.75 0.15
C LEU A 235 -0.71 16.16 1.11
N THR A 236 -1.46 15.15 0.65
CA THR A 236 -2.51 14.47 1.41
C THR A 236 -2.40 12.94 1.32
N GLU A 237 -3.19 12.21 2.10
CA GLU A 237 -3.25 10.75 2.01
C GLU A 237 -3.69 10.25 0.62
N ALA A 238 -4.43 11.05 -0.15
CA ALA A 238 -4.81 10.70 -1.53
C ALA A 238 -3.59 10.58 -2.43
N ASP A 239 -2.63 11.50 -2.27
CA ASP A 239 -1.37 11.49 -3.02
C ASP A 239 -0.54 10.25 -2.69
N LEU A 240 -0.41 9.92 -1.40
CA LEU A 240 0.34 8.75 -0.93
C LEU A 240 -0.29 7.43 -1.41
N ARG A 241 -1.63 7.37 -1.41
CA ARG A 241 -2.38 6.21 -1.90
C ARG A 241 -2.24 6.00 -3.40
N LEU A 242 -2.20 7.08 -4.18
CA LEU A 242 -1.91 7.01 -5.62
C LEU A 242 -0.44 6.63 -5.88
N TRP A 243 0.49 7.34 -5.23
CA TRP A 243 1.93 7.24 -5.47
C TRP A 243 2.44 5.82 -5.27
N THR A 244 1.95 5.11 -4.25
CA THR A 244 2.31 3.70 -4.00
C THR A 244 1.92 2.75 -5.13
N THR A 245 0.95 3.10 -5.98
CA THR A 245 0.66 2.39 -7.23
C THR A 245 1.57 2.86 -8.36
N LEU A 246 1.80 4.16 -8.52
CA LEU A 246 2.63 4.70 -9.60
C LEU A 246 4.08 4.20 -9.55
N ILE A 247 4.69 4.14 -8.36
CA ILE A 247 6.06 3.62 -8.17
C ILE A 247 6.23 2.15 -8.57
N ARG A 248 5.14 1.41 -8.72
CA ARG A 248 5.11 0.00 -9.15
C ARG A 248 4.63 -0.16 -10.59
N PHE A 249 4.15 0.91 -11.21
CA PHE A 249 3.48 0.82 -12.50
C PHE A 249 4.44 0.39 -13.60
N ASP A 250 5.52 1.14 -13.82
CA ASP A 250 6.48 0.84 -14.88
C ASP A 250 7.29 -0.44 -14.57
N PRO A 251 7.83 -0.65 -13.35
CA PRO A 251 8.65 -1.84 -13.07
C PRO A 251 7.89 -3.17 -13.05
N VAL A 252 6.55 -3.13 -12.92
CA VAL A 252 5.69 -4.31 -12.77
C VAL A 252 4.42 -4.21 -13.63
N TYR A 253 3.51 -3.28 -13.34
CA TYR A 253 2.14 -3.34 -13.87
C TYR A 253 2.05 -3.21 -15.39
N VAL A 254 2.96 -2.46 -16.02
CA VAL A 254 3.06 -2.36 -17.48
C VAL A 254 3.17 -3.75 -18.11
N THR A 255 4.16 -4.55 -17.71
CA THR A 255 4.37 -5.86 -18.33
C THR A 255 3.60 -6.98 -17.63
N HIS A 256 3.73 -7.09 -16.31
CA HIS A 256 3.20 -8.22 -15.53
C HIS A 256 1.67 -8.23 -15.51
N PHE A 257 1.04 -7.05 -15.38
CA PHE A 257 -0.42 -6.90 -15.42
C PHE A 257 -0.95 -6.38 -16.76
N LYS A 258 -0.08 -6.25 -17.77
CA LYS A 258 -0.43 -5.81 -19.13
C LYS A 258 -1.08 -4.43 -19.18
N CYS A 259 -0.82 -3.56 -18.21
CA CYS A 259 -1.29 -2.17 -18.26
C CYS A 259 -0.34 -1.35 -19.14
N ASP A 260 -0.29 -1.65 -20.44
CA ASP A 260 0.86 -1.34 -21.32
C ASP A 260 0.62 -0.28 -22.40
N ARG A 261 -0.56 0.38 -22.41
CA ARG A 261 -0.85 1.45 -23.39
C ARG A 261 0.13 2.62 -23.32
N ARG A 262 0.56 3.00 -22.10
CA ARG A 262 1.56 4.05 -21.80
C ARG A 262 2.23 3.74 -20.47
N ARG A 263 3.51 4.09 -20.33
CA ARG A 263 4.25 4.10 -19.06
C ARG A 263 3.92 5.37 -18.28
N ILE A 264 4.19 5.39 -16.98
CA ILE A 264 4.10 6.61 -16.16
C ILE A 264 5.11 7.65 -16.66
N GLU A 265 6.29 7.21 -17.09
CA GLU A 265 7.30 8.10 -17.68
C GLU A 265 6.79 8.87 -18.91
N ASP A 266 5.81 8.33 -19.65
CA ASP A 266 5.26 8.97 -20.85
C ASP A 266 4.26 10.12 -20.53
N TYR A 267 3.97 10.37 -19.25
CA TYR A 267 3.08 11.43 -18.76
C TYR A 267 3.88 12.51 -18.05
N LEU A 268 3.78 13.76 -18.51
CA LEU A 268 4.56 14.88 -17.96
C LEU A 268 4.29 15.12 -16.47
N ASN A 269 3.02 15.22 -16.07
CA ASN A 269 2.68 15.58 -14.71
C ASN A 269 2.76 14.38 -13.75
N LEU A 270 2.33 13.20 -14.19
CA LEU A 270 2.45 11.97 -13.40
C LEU A 270 3.92 11.55 -13.15
N SER A 271 4.80 11.58 -14.16
CA SER A 271 6.22 11.27 -13.95
C SER A 271 6.91 12.30 -13.05
N GLY A 272 6.56 13.58 -13.20
CA GLY A 272 7.01 14.64 -12.30
C GLY A 272 6.50 14.42 -10.86
N PHE A 273 5.23 14.07 -10.68
CA PHE A 273 4.62 13.80 -9.36
C PHE A 273 5.24 12.59 -8.69
N LEU A 274 5.52 11.54 -9.46
CA LEU A 274 6.22 10.34 -9.00
C LEU A 274 7.59 10.71 -8.41
N ARG A 275 8.38 11.51 -9.15
CA ARG A 275 9.70 12.00 -8.74
C ARG A 275 9.64 12.96 -7.55
N ASP A 276 8.67 13.89 -7.54
CA ASP A 276 8.46 14.87 -6.46
C ASP A 276 8.33 14.18 -5.09
N ILE A 277 7.44 13.20 -4.98
CA ILE A 277 7.28 12.45 -3.72
C ILE A 277 8.46 11.50 -3.46
N TYR A 278 9.04 10.87 -4.49
CA TYR A 278 10.20 9.99 -4.33
C TYR A 278 11.41 10.70 -3.71
N GLN A 279 11.63 11.96 -4.11
CA GLN A 279 12.76 12.78 -3.69
C GLN A 279 12.55 13.49 -2.34
N MET A 280 11.37 13.33 -1.71
CA MET A 280 11.18 13.81 -0.35
C MET A 280 12.11 13.07 0.64
N PRO A 281 12.62 13.75 1.69
CA PRO A 281 13.55 13.14 2.64
C PRO A 281 13.00 11.85 3.27
N GLY A 282 13.74 10.74 3.07
CA GLY A 282 13.43 9.43 3.64
C GLY A 282 12.40 8.58 2.87
N ILE A 283 11.80 9.09 1.79
CA ILE A 283 10.84 8.31 0.98
C ILE A 283 11.54 7.27 0.10
N ALA A 284 12.69 7.61 -0.50
CA ALA A 284 13.46 6.65 -1.29
C ALA A 284 13.83 5.38 -0.48
N ASP A 285 14.11 5.52 0.82
CA ASP A 285 14.45 4.41 1.71
C ASP A 285 13.31 3.42 1.94
N THR A 286 12.06 3.81 1.65
CA THR A 286 10.90 2.91 1.75
C THR A 286 10.65 2.12 0.45
N VAL A 287 11.38 2.43 -0.62
CA VAL A 287 11.27 1.77 -1.93
C VAL A 287 12.33 0.69 -2.07
N ASN A 288 11.91 -0.55 -2.27
CA ASN A 288 12.82 -1.65 -2.60
C ASN A 288 12.34 -2.36 -3.88
N PHE A 289 12.97 -2.03 -5.01
CA PHE A 289 12.60 -2.62 -6.30
C PHE A 289 12.90 -4.12 -6.37
N GLU A 290 13.89 -4.63 -5.66
CA GLU A 290 14.15 -6.08 -5.63
C GLU A 290 12.98 -6.84 -5.00
N HIS A 291 12.47 -6.38 -3.86
CA HIS A 291 11.27 -6.92 -3.21
C HIS A 291 10.04 -6.80 -4.12
N ILE A 292 9.81 -5.60 -4.66
CA ILE A 292 8.68 -5.33 -5.55
C ILE A 292 8.71 -6.32 -6.73
N ARG A 293 9.79 -6.36 -7.49
CA ARG A 293 9.82 -7.13 -8.74
C ARG A 293 9.84 -8.64 -8.46
N ASN A 294 10.59 -9.12 -7.47
CA ASN A 294 10.57 -10.54 -7.11
C ASN A 294 9.17 -10.97 -6.68
N HIS A 295 8.50 -10.19 -5.83
CA HIS A 295 7.15 -10.53 -5.37
C HIS A 295 6.19 -10.74 -6.54
N TYR A 296 6.03 -9.75 -7.41
CA TYR A 296 5.00 -9.82 -8.45
C TYR A 296 5.32 -10.88 -9.51
N TYR A 297 6.55 -10.91 -10.02
CA TYR A 297 6.89 -11.81 -11.12
C TYR A 297 6.97 -13.27 -10.67
N ARG A 298 7.43 -13.56 -9.44
CA ARG A 298 7.67 -14.93 -8.96
C ARG A 298 6.54 -15.51 -8.11
N SER A 299 5.69 -14.68 -7.49
CA SER A 299 4.57 -15.19 -6.65
C SER A 299 3.29 -15.43 -7.43
N HIS A 300 3.14 -14.84 -8.61
CA HIS A 300 1.93 -14.96 -9.43
C HIS A 300 2.12 -15.98 -10.56
N ALA A 301 2.39 -17.24 -10.21
CA ALA A 301 2.60 -18.32 -11.18
C ALA A 301 1.41 -18.54 -12.14
N THR A 302 0.19 -18.13 -11.74
CA THR A 302 -1.00 -18.15 -12.60
C THR A 302 -0.94 -17.15 -13.76
N ILE A 303 -0.18 -16.07 -13.62
CA ILE A 303 0.03 -15.04 -14.65
C ILE A 303 1.37 -15.26 -15.36
N ASN A 304 2.42 -15.60 -14.60
CA ASN A 304 3.78 -15.78 -15.09
C ASN A 304 4.34 -17.14 -14.65
N PRO A 305 4.02 -18.24 -15.39
CA PRO A 305 4.32 -19.61 -14.95
C PRO A 305 5.80 -19.90 -14.71
N TYR A 306 6.69 -19.22 -15.43
CA TYR A 306 8.14 -19.42 -15.31
C TYR A 306 8.80 -18.55 -14.24
N GLY A 307 8.04 -17.62 -13.63
CA GLY A 307 8.58 -16.72 -12.61
C GLY A 307 9.69 -15.79 -13.11
N ILE A 308 9.86 -15.64 -14.43
CA ILE A 308 10.93 -14.81 -15.00
C ILE A 308 10.62 -13.34 -14.71
N ILE A 309 11.62 -12.62 -14.20
CA ILE A 309 11.55 -11.18 -14.00
C ILE A 309 11.96 -10.52 -15.32
N SER A 310 11.07 -9.74 -15.94
CA SER A 310 11.40 -8.91 -17.12
C SER A 310 12.62 -8.01 -16.82
N ILE A 311 13.36 -7.57 -17.83
CA ILE A 311 14.40 -6.55 -17.61
C ILE A 311 13.81 -5.24 -17.04
N GLY A 312 12.58 -4.89 -17.46
CA GLY A 312 11.81 -3.74 -16.98
C GLY A 312 12.02 -2.49 -17.83
N PRO A 313 11.02 -1.59 -17.93
CA PRO A 313 11.21 -0.27 -18.51
C PRO A 313 12.28 0.53 -17.74
N GLU A 314 13.11 1.26 -18.47
CA GLU A 314 14.08 2.19 -17.89
C GLU A 314 13.37 3.42 -17.31
N GLN A 315 13.84 3.87 -16.14
CA GLN A 315 13.36 5.07 -15.46
C GLN A 315 14.49 5.63 -14.56
N ASP A 316 14.59 6.95 -14.41
CA ASP A 316 15.44 7.60 -13.41
C ASP A 316 14.60 8.51 -12.50
N LEU A 317 14.41 8.05 -11.26
CA LEU A 317 13.60 8.76 -10.28
C LEU A 317 14.35 9.91 -9.59
N ASN A 318 15.65 10.07 -9.84
CA ASN A 318 16.47 11.14 -9.27
C ASN A 318 16.56 12.37 -10.18
N GLU A 319 16.04 12.30 -11.40
CA GLU A 319 15.98 13.47 -12.28
C GLU A 319 15.16 14.61 -11.63
N PRO A 320 15.60 15.87 -11.74
CA PRO A 320 14.84 17.01 -11.23
C PRO A 320 13.42 17.07 -11.80
N HIS A 321 12.41 17.23 -10.94
CA HIS A 321 11.01 17.25 -11.35
C HIS A 321 10.44 18.65 -11.64
N GLY A 322 11.03 19.72 -11.09
CA GLY A 322 10.64 21.12 -11.31
C GLY A 322 9.22 21.53 -10.84
N ARG A 323 8.45 20.60 -10.23
CA ARG A 323 7.08 20.85 -9.76
C ARG A 323 6.99 21.87 -8.61
N ASP A 324 8.01 21.97 -7.79
CA ASP A 324 8.14 22.96 -6.73
C ASP A 324 8.28 24.40 -7.28
N ASP A 325 9.01 24.58 -8.38
CA ASP A 325 9.12 25.85 -9.07
C ASP A 325 7.86 26.16 -9.89
N ARG A 326 7.34 25.18 -10.64
CA ARG A 326 6.20 25.36 -11.55
C ARG A 326 4.93 25.83 -10.85
N PHE A 327 4.70 25.39 -9.61
CA PHE A 327 3.50 25.71 -8.83
C PHE A 327 3.81 26.59 -7.61
N ARG A 328 5.01 27.20 -7.55
CA ARG A 328 5.33 28.14 -6.48
C ARG A 328 4.30 29.27 -6.47
N PRO A 329 3.67 29.59 -5.33
CA PRO A 329 2.84 30.78 -5.23
C PRO A 329 3.65 32.00 -5.68
N ALA A 330 3.06 32.89 -6.47
CA ALA A 330 3.69 34.16 -6.76
C ALA A 330 4.05 34.84 -5.42
N ALA A 331 5.28 35.32 -5.28
CA ALA A 331 5.64 36.09 -4.09
C ALA A 331 4.68 37.28 -4.00
N ASP A 332 3.96 37.40 -2.88
CA ASP A 332 3.15 38.57 -2.59
C ASP A 332 4.08 39.78 -2.60
N ASN A 333 3.95 40.63 -3.62
CA ASN A 333 4.64 41.93 -3.75
C ASN A 333 3.88 43.02 -3.01
#